data_AF-A0A832M0G1-F1
#
_entry.id   AF-A0A832M0G1-F1
#
_cell.length_a   1.000
_cell.length_b   1.000
_cell.length_c   1.000
_cell.angle_alpha   90.00
_cell.angle_beta   90.00
_cell.angle_gamma   90.00
#
_symmetry.space_group_name_H-M   'P 1'
#
loop_
_entity.id
_entity.type
_entity.pdbx_description
1 polymer ?
#
loop_
_entity_poly.entity_id
_entity_poly.type
_entity_poly.pdbx_seq_one_letter_code
_entity_poly.pdbx_strand_id
1 'polypeptide(L)'
;MAEEMFDKYDKMVIAGLQREYFGGLLFSRGKSSSHEIVARAVAELTGAQQGTKEYEELVAKLAKSVKKLAEWGVLDVKEYEARLTAWGQALANSISAEELEKIKQELAKEASGRKRK
;
A
#
# COMPACT_ATOMS: atom_id res chain seq x y z
N MET A 1 1.69 13.67 -16.13
CA MET A 1 1.64 14.64 -15.01
C MET A 1 1.11 14.06 -13.70
N ALA A 2 0.38 12.93 -13.65
CA ALA A 2 -0.01 12.27 -12.39
C ALA A 2 1.04 11.26 -11.87
N GLU A 3 1.81 10.64 -12.76
CA GLU A 3 2.78 9.58 -12.42
C GLU A 3 3.98 10.05 -11.59
N GLU A 4 4.30 11.34 -11.58
CA GLU A 4 5.42 11.92 -10.84
C GLU A 4 5.05 12.33 -9.39
N MET A 5 3.75 12.35 -9.06
CA MET A 5 3.26 12.79 -7.73
C MET A 5 3.17 11.66 -6.69
N PHE A 6 3.06 10.41 -7.16
CA PHE A 6 2.90 9.23 -6.34
C PHE A 6 4.17 8.39 -6.38
N ASP A 7 4.78 8.18 -5.22
CA ASP A 7 5.96 7.32 -5.13
C ASP A 7 5.56 5.84 -5.14
N LYS A 8 6.55 4.95 -5.13
CA LYS A 8 6.32 3.50 -5.20
C LYS A 8 5.46 2.94 -4.06
N TYR A 9 5.53 3.51 -2.85
CA TYR A 9 4.71 3.09 -1.72
C TYR A 9 3.24 3.50 -1.94
N ASP A 10 3.01 4.70 -2.45
CA ASP A 10 1.67 5.18 -2.81
C ASP A 10 1.05 4.30 -3.90
N LYS A 11 1.80 4.07 -4.97
CA LYS A 11 1.39 3.22 -6.10
C LYS A 11 1.10 1.79 -5.65
N MET A 12 1.91 1.25 -4.74
CA MET A 12 1.67 -0.07 -4.15
C MET A 12 0.35 -0.12 -3.37
N VAL A 13 0.05 0.89 -2.55
CA VAL A 13 -1.22 0.96 -1.81
C VAL A 13 -2.40 1.04 -2.78
N ILE A 14 -2.36 1.95 -3.75
CA ILE A 14 -3.46 2.18 -4.69
C ILE A 14 -3.74 0.93 -5.53
N ALA A 15 -2.71 0.44 -6.24
CA ALA A 15 -2.87 -0.69 -7.16
C ALA A 15 -3.04 -2.03 -6.42
N GLY A 16 -2.41 -2.19 -5.26
CA GLY A 16 -2.59 -3.36 -4.39
C GLY A 16 -4.03 -3.47 -3.89
N LEU A 17 -4.62 -2.38 -3.41
CA LEU A 17 -6.03 -2.35 -3.01
C LEU A 17 -6.98 -2.65 -4.18
N GLN A 18 -6.73 -2.06 -5.35
CA GLN A 18 -7.58 -2.30 -6.51
C GLN A 18 -7.57 -3.77 -6.95
N ARG A 19 -6.40 -4.40 -7.00
CA ARG A 19 -6.26 -5.75 -7.57
C ARG A 19 -6.63 -6.87 -6.61
N GLU A 20 -6.21 -6.75 -5.36
CA GLU A 20 -6.35 -7.86 -4.40
C GLU A 20 -7.63 -7.71 -3.56
N TYR A 21 -8.13 -6.48 -3.43
CA TYR A 21 -9.29 -6.16 -2.62
C TYR A 21 -10.41 -5.46 -3.41
N PHE A 22 -10.37 -5.49 -4.75
CA PHE A 22 -11.37 -4.86 -5.62
C PHE A 22 -11.66 -3.39 -5.28
N GLY A 23 -10.63 -2.69 -4.78
CA GLY A 23 -10.70 -1.29 -4.40
C GLY A 23 -11.24 -1.03 -2.99
N GLY A 24 -11.49 -2.06 -2.17
CA GLY A 24 -12.00 -1.89 -0.81
C GLY A 24 -11.58 -3.01 0.16
N LEU A 25 -10.99 -2.63 1.29
CA LEU A 25 -10.59 -3.54 2.36
C LEU A 25 -11.49 -3.33 3.59
N LEU A 26 -12.20 -4.38 4.00
CA LEU A 26 -12.90 -4.44 5.29
C LEU A 26 -11.97 -5.00 6.36
N PHE A 27 -11.98 -4.38 7.54
CA PHE A 27 -11.16 -4.83 8.66
C PHE A 27 -11.82 -4.58 10.02
N SER A 28 -11.52 -5.44 10.99
CA SER A 28 -11.83 -5.16 12.39
C SER A 28 -10.66 -4.43 13.04
N ARG A 29 -10.95 -3.29 13.66
CA ARG A 29 -9.95 -2.52 14.38
C ARG A 29 -9.70 -3.15 15.75
N GLY A 30 -8.54 -3.76 15.93
CA GLY A 30 -8.01 -4.15 17.24
C GLY A 30 -7.40 -2.95 17.96
N LYS A 31 -6.18 -3.09 18.48
CA LYS A 31 -5.41 -1.97 19.06
C LYS A 31 -4.67 -1.11 18.00
N SER A 32 -4.61 -1.57 16.75
CA SER A 32 -3.92 -0.88 15.66
C SER A 32 -4.75 0.25 15.03
N SER A 33 -4.07 1.19 14.38
CA SER A 33 -4.70 2.25 13.59
C SER A 33 -5.21 1.71 12.25
N SER A 34 -6.33 2.25 11.73
CA SER A 34 -6.86 1.86 10.42
C SER A 34 -5.80 1.92 9.30
N HIS A 35 -4.95 2.96 9.31
CA HIS A 35 -3.85 3.11 8.36
C HIS A 35 -2.82 1.98 8.44
N GLU A 36 -2.51 1.52 9.66
CA GLU A 36 -1.55 0.44 9.88
C GLU A 36 -2.13 -0.91 9.42
N ILE A 37 -3.42 -1.14 9.65
CA ILE A 37 -4.10 -2.36 9.20
C ILE A 37 -4.06 -2.46 7.68
N VAL A 38 -4.42 -1.37 6.99
CA VAL A 38 -4.34 -1.29 5.51
C VAL A 38 -2.89 -1.48 5.04
N ALA A 39 -1.94 -0.83 5.70
CA ALA A 39 -0.53 -0.94 5.34
C ALA A 39 0.02 -2.37 5.50
N ARG A 40 -0.39 -3.10 6.55
CA ARG A 40 -0.03 -4.51 6.74
C ARG A 40 -0.61 -5.37 5.63
N ALA A 41 -1.91 -5.23 5.34
CA ALA A 41 -2.56 -5.94 4.25
C ALA A 41 -1.84 -5.71 2.91
N VAL A 42 -1.47 -4.47 2.61
CA VAL A 42 -0.69 -4.13 1.40
C VAL A 42 0.74 -4.68 1.44
N ALA A 43 1.41 -4.66 2.59
CA ALA A 43 2.75 -5.21 2.75
C ALA A 43 2.79 -6.71 2.48
N GLU A 44 1.76 -7.46 2.89
CA GLU A 44 1.63 -8.90 2.63
C GLU A 44 1.63 -9.21 1.12
N LEU A 45 1.06 -8.34 0.30
CA LEU A 45 1.04 -8.50 -1.16
C LEU A 45 2.42 -8.44 -1.82
N THR A 46 3.43 -7.94 -1.11
CA THR A 46 4.82 -7.90 -1.60
C THR A 46 5.56 -9.23 -1.38
N GLY A 47 5.03 -10.12 -0.54
CA GLY A 47 5.73 -11.34 -0.13
C GLY A 47 6.89 -11.11 0.84
N ALA A 48 7.00 -9.90 1.43
CA ALA A 48 7.98 -9.61 2.46
C ALA A 48 7.76 -10.47 3.72
N GLN A 49 8.86 -10.88 4.35
CA GLN A 49 8.81 -11.78 5.51
C GLN A 49 8.31 -11.05 6.77
N GLN A 50 7.13 -11.44 7.25
CA GLN A 50 6.53 -10.92 8.47
C GLN A 50 7.40 -11.17 9.71
N GLY A 51 7.26 -10.30 10.71
CA GLY A 51 7.98 -10.41 11.99
C GLY A 51 9.45 -9.99 11.94
N THR A 52 9.94 -9.51 10.78
CA THR A 52 11.27 -8.91 10.63
C THR A 52 11.22 -7.41 10.88
N LYS A 53 12.35 -6.81 11.26
CA LYS A 53 12.45 -5.35 11.44
C LYS A 53 12.16 -4.62 10.12
N GLU A 54 12.70 -5.15 9.04
CA GLU A 54 12.54 -4.60 7.70
C GLU A 54 11.08 -4.64 7.21
N TYR A 55 10.33 -5.68 7.57
CA TYR A 55 8.89 -5.72 7.33
C TYR A 55 8.14 -4.63 8.11
N GLU A 56 8.45 -4.45 9.39
CA GLU A 56 7.84 -3.37 10.19
C GLU A 56 8.22 -1.98 9.64
N GLU A 57 9.43 -1.80 9.11
CA GLU A 57 9.83 -0.58 8.40
C GLU A 57 9.05 -0.37 7.10
N LEU A 58 8.80 -1.43 6.32
CA LEU A 58 7.94 -1.38 5.13
C LEU A 58 6.51 -0.98 5.51
N VAL A 59 5.94 -1.62 6.54
CA VAL A 59 4.60 -1.30 7.07
C VAL A 59 4.54 0.16 7.50
N ALA A 60 5.55 0.68 8.20
CA ALA A 60 5.58 2.08 8.62
C ALA A 60 5.60 3.07 7.43
N LYS A 61 6.32 2.73 6.35
CA LYS A 61 6.33 3.56 5.13
C LYS A 61 4.99 3.49 4.40
N LEU A 62 4.43 2.30 4.23
CA LEU A 62 3.11 2.12 3.64
C LEU A 62 2.02 2.82 4.45
N ALA A 63 2.08 2.79 5.79
CA ALA A 63 1.11 3.47 6.65
C ALA A 63 1.15 4.99 6.45
N LYS A 64 2.33 5.58 6.22
CA LYS A 64 2.46 6.99 5.84
C LYS A 64 1.81 7.26 4.48
N SER A 65 2.00 6.38 3.50
CA SER A 65 1.33 6.46 2.21
C SER A 65 -0.18 6.34 2.34
N VAL A 66 -0.72 5.37 3.08
CA VAL A 66 -2.17 5.25 3.31
C VAL A 66 -2.73 6.54 3.92
N LYS A 67 -2.04 7.12 4.91
CA LYS A 67 -2.44 8.39 5.51
C LYS A 67 -2.42 9.54 4.49
N LYS A 68 -1.32 9.71 3.75
CA LYS A 68 -1.17 10.72 2.69
C LYS A 68 -2.28 10.60 1.65
N LEU A 69 -2.56 9.38 1.19
CA LEU A 69 -3.59 9.10 0.20
C LEU A 69 -5.01 9.36 0.73
N ALA A 70 -5.24 9.15 2.03
CA ALA A 70 -6.49 9.53 2.68
C ALA A 70 -6.63 11.06 2.75
N GLU A 71 -5.59 11.77 3.17
CA GLU A 71 -5.55 13.24 3.24
C GLU A 71 -5.75 13.89 1.86
N TRP A 72 -5.29 13.22 0.78
CA TRP A 72 -5.45 13.70 -0.58
C TRP A 72 -6.80 13.32 -1.21
N GLY A 73 -7.59 12.46 -0.57
CA GLY A 73 -8.88 11.99 -1.11
C GLY A 73 -8.75 10.93 -2.21
N VAL A 74 -7.60 10.24 -2.28
CA VAL A 74 -7.42 9.04 -3.12
C VAL A 74 -8.04 7.82 -2.43
N LEU A 75 -7.96 7.78 -1.10
CA LEU A 75 -8.51 6.75 -0.23
C LEU A 75 -9.52 7.36 0.73
N ASP A 76 -10.60 6.63 0.99
CA ASP A 76 -11.54 6.91 2.07
C ASP A 76 -11.29 5.85 3.15
N VAL A 77 -10.69 6.26 4.28
CA VAL A 77 -10.34 5.38 5.39
C VAL A 77 -11.27 5.68 6.57
N LYS A 78 -12.17 4.75 6.85
CA LYS A 78 -13.10 4.78 7.97
C LYS A 78 -12.63 3.86 9.09
N GLU A 79 -13.45 3.75 10.12
CA GLU A 79 -13.16 2.97 11.32
C GLU A 79 -12.99 1.46 11.03
N TYR A 80 -13.68 0.92 10.03
CA TYR A 80 -13.71 -0.51 9.70
C TYR A 80 -13.55 -0.82 8.20
N GLU A 81 -13.31 0.20 7.38
CA GLU A 81 -13.22 0.08 5.92
C GLU A 81 -12.18 1.05 5.39
N ALA A 82 -11.42 0.63 4.39
CA ALA A 82 -10.65 1.53 3.54
C ALA A 82 -11.01 1.25 2.09
N ARG A 83 -11.46 2.25 1.35
CA ARG A 83 -11.79 2.11 -0.08
C ARG A 83 -11.14 3.18 -0.93
N LEU A 84 -10.86 2.83 -2.18
CA LEU A 84 -10.49 3.81 -3.20
C LEU A 84 -11.69 4.71 -3.51
N THR A 85 -11.46 6.01 -3.60
CA THR A 85 -12.44 6.94 -4.15
C THR A 85 -12.53 6.76 -5.66
N ALA A 86 -13.49 7.44 -6.32
CA ALA A 86 -13.56 7.42 -7.80
C ALA A 86 -12.24 7.88 -8.44
N TRP A 87 -11.57 8.87 -7.83
CA TRP A 87 -10.26 9.30 -8.26
C TRP A 87 -9.19 8.24 -8.03
N GLY A 88 -9.18 7.59 -6.85
CA GLY A 88 -8.26 6.50 -6.56
C GLY A 88 -8.42 5.29 -7.49
N GLN A 89 -9.65 4.96 -7.89
CA GLN A 89 -9.90 3.90 -8.87
C GLN A 89 -9.35 4.28 -10.25
N ALA A 90 -9.53 5.52 -10.69
CA ALA A 90 -8.96 6.00 -11.96
C ALA A 90 -7.42 5.96 -11.94
N LEU A 91 -6.80 6.36 -10.84
CA LEU A 91 -5.35 6.25 -10.64
C LEU A 91 -4.89 4.80 -10.64
N ALA A 92 -5.60 3.90 -9.97
CA ALA A 92 -5.26 2.48 -9.95
C ALA A 92 -5.28 1.87 -11.36
N ASN A 93 -6.27 2.24 -12.18
CA ASN A 93 -6.38 1.77 -13.56
C ASN A 93 -5.29 2.33 -14.49
N SER A 94 -4.62 3.42 -14.10
CA SER A 94 -3.45 3.95 -14.83
C SER A 94 -2.15 3.20 -14.54
N ILE A 95 -2.09 2.45 -13.43
CA ILE A 95 -0.91 1.68 -13.03
C ILE A 95 -0.98 0.33 -13.73
N SER A 96 -0.01 0.07 -14.60
CA SER A 96 0.03 -1.15 -15.38
C SER A 96 0.37 -2.38 -14.53
N ALA A 97 -0.02 -3.56 -15.01
CA ALA A 97 0.29 -4.83 -14.34
C ALA A 97 1.79 -5.00 -14.08
N GLU A 98 2.58 -4.70 -15.10
CA GLU A 98 4.03 -4.80 -15.10
C GLU A 98 4.68 -3.79 -14.16
N GLU A 99 4.11 -2.58 -14.04
CA GLU A 99 4.59 -1.56 -13.12
C GLU A 99 4.37 -1.99 -11.68
N LEU A 100 3.18 -2.50 -11.35
CA LEU A 100 2.89 -3.01 -10.03
C LEU A 100 3.81 -4.19 -9.68
N GLU A 101 4.06 -5.10 -10.61
CA GLU A 101 4.94 -6.24 -10.36
C GLU A 101 6.39 -5.80 -10.08
N LYS A 102 6.89 -4.79 -10.82
CA LYS A 102 8.20 -4.18 -10.55
C LYS A 102 8.24 -3.59 -9.14
N ILE A 103 7.22 -2.81 -8.76
CA ILE A 103 7.12 -2.21 -7.42
C ILE A 103 7.10 -3.30 -6.34
N LYS A 104 6.29 -4.36 -6.51
CA LYS A 104 6.24 -5.50 -5.56
C LYS A 104 7.64 -6.09 -5.35
N GLN A 105 8.36 -6.36 -6.44
CA GLN A 105 9.71 -6.92 -6.36
C GLN A 105 10.72 -5.97 -5.70
N GLU A 106 10.63 -4.67 -5.97
CA GLU A 106 11.51 -3.68 -5.32
C GLU A 106 11.27 -3.61 -3.82
N LEU A 107 10.00 -3.54 -3.40
CA LEU A 107 9.63 -3.50 -1.99
C LEU A 107 9.99 -4.80 -1.26
N ALA A 108 9.80 -5.95 -1.90
CA ALA A 108 10.20 -7.25 -1.37
C ALA A 108 11.71 -7.34 -1.15
N LYS A 109 12.51 -6.82 -2.10
CA LYS A 109 13.97 -6.77 -1.99
C LYS A 109 14.43 -5.82 -0.89
N GLU A 110 13.76 -4.67 -0.74
CA GLU A 110 14.04 -3.74 0.37
C GLU A 110 13.72 -4.36 1.74
N ALA A 111 12.62 -5.11 1.83
CA ALA A 111 12.16 -5.74 3.07
C ALA A 111 12.88 -7.06 3.41
N SER A 112 13.51 -7.72 2.42
CA SER A 112 14.29 -8.94 2.63
C SER A 112 15.75 -8.66 3.03
N GLY A 113 16.03 -7.41 3.39
CA GLY A 113 17.35 -6.93 3.77
C GLY A 113 18.15 -6.43 2.58
N ARG A 114 18.69 -5.22 2.75
CA ARG A 114 19.92 -4.80 2.07
C ARG A 114 21.00 -5.86 2.32
N LYS A 115 21.10 -6.87 1.46
CA LYS A 115 22.39 -7.52 1.19
C LYS A 115 23.27 -6.48 0.49
N ARG A 116 23.83 -5.54 1.26
CA ARG A 116 24.99 -4.75 0.84
C ARG A 116 26.11 -5.04 1.83
N LYS A 117 26.91 -6.00 1.39
CA LYS A 117 28.37 -6.12 1.53
C LYS A 117 29.06 -4.84 2.02
#